data_AF-A0AA37SSZ2-F1
#
_entry.id   AF-A0AA37SSZ2-F1
#
_cell.length_a   1.000
_cell.length_b   1.000
_cell.length_c   1.000
_cell.angle_alpha   90.00
_cell.angle_beta   90.00
_cell.angle_gamma   90.00
#
_symmetry.space_group_name_H-M   'P 1'
#
loop_
_entity.id
_entity.type
_entity.pdbx_description
1 polymer ?
#
loop_
_entity_poly.entity_id
_entity_poly.type
_entity_poly.pdbx_seq_one_letter_code
_entity_poly.pdbx_strand_id
1 'polypeptide(L)' 'MTYELEFKKSALKEWKKLGATVQNQFKKKLAEVIENPHIQSAKLSGANELYKIKLRQAGYRLVYEVNNEIITVTVISV' A
#
# COMPACT_ATOMS: atom_id res chain seq x y z
N MET A 1 -6.09 -0.89 16.59
CA MET A 1 -5.64 0.48 16.25
C MET A 1 -5.65 0.55 14.74
N THR A 2 -6.29 1.55 14.16
CA THR A 2 -6.35 1.76 12.70
C THR A 2 -5.28 2.76 12.29
N TYR A 3 -4.46 2.40 11.31
CA TYR A 3 -3.47 3.30 10.75
C TYR A 3 -4.10 4.34 9.81
N GLU A 4 -3.54 5.55 9.76
CA GLU A 4 -3.95 6.53 8.75
C GLU A 4 -3.28 6.23 7.41
N LEU A 5 -4.00 6.39 6.30
CA LEU A 5 -3.49 6.13 4.97
C LEU A 5 -3.03 7.43 4.31
N GLU A 6 -1.75 7.49 3.95
CA GLU A 6 -1.16 8.59 3.21
C GLU A 6 -0.61 8.12 1.85
N PHE A 7 -0.51 9.05 0.91
CA PHE A 7 0.14 8.82 -0.38
C PHE A 7 1.29 9.79 -0.55
N LYS A 8 2.46 9.29 -0.94
CA LYS A 8 3.49 10.15 -1.54
C LYS A 8 2.92 10.82 -2.78
N LYS A 9 3.34 12.06 -3.04
CA LYS A 9 2.85 12.85 -4.18
C LYS A 9 3.07 12.14 -5.53
N SER A 10 4.16 11.39 -5.69
CA SER A 10 4.42 10.52 -6.85
C SER A 10 3.41 9.38 -6.93
N ALA A 11 3.23 8.64 -5.84
CA ALA A 11 2.29 7.53 -5.75
C ALA A 11 0.85 7.96 -6.02
N LEU A 12 0.43 9.14 -5.55
CA LEU A 12 -0.90 9.67 -5.81
C LEU A 12 -1.10 9.98 -7.32
N LYS A 13 -0.06 10.43 -8.02
CA LYS A 13 -0.11 10.63 -9.47
C LYS A 13 -0.23 9.30 -10.21
N GLU A 14 0.51 8.28 -9.79
CA GLU A 14 0.41 6.91 -10.34
C GLU A 14 -0.99 6.33 -10.09
N TRP A 15 -1.47 6.42 -8.85
CA TRP A 15 -2.81 6.00 -8.44
C TRP A 15 -3.91 6.60 -9.32
N LYS A 16 -3.86 7.92 -9.57
CA LYS A 16 -4.85 8.62 -10.39
C LYS A 16 -4.86 8.18 -11.86
N LYS A 17 -3.78 7.56 -12.36
CA LYS A 17 -3.70 7.02 -13.74
C LYS A 17 -4.30 5.61 -13.85
N LEU A 18 -4.54 4.93 -12.73
CA LEU A 18 -5.13 3.60 -12.74
C LEU A 18 -6.59 3.65 -13.16
N GLY A 19 -7.03 2.64 -13.90
CA GLY A 19 -8.45 2.43 -14.17
C GLY A 19 -9.25 2.14 -12.89
N ALA A 20 -10.54 2.49 -12.89
CA ALA A 20 -11.41 2.38 -11.71
C ALA A 20 -11.43 0.97 -11.09
N THR A 21 -11.39 -0.07 -11.92
CA THR A 21 -11.34 -1.47 -11.45
C THR A 21 -10.11 -1.75 -10.60
N VAL A 22 -8.92 -1.32 -11.05
CA VAL A 22 -7.65 -1.54 -10.34
C VAL A 22 -7.61 -0.72 -9.05
N GLN A 23 -8.07 0.54 -9.09
CA GLN A 23 -8.19 1.38 -7.89
C GLN A 23 -9.09 0.71 -6.84
N ASN A 24 -10.25 0.18 -7.25
CA ASN A 24 -11.19 -0.47 -6.34
C ASN A 24 -10.62 -1.76 -5.73
N GLN A 25 -9.87 -2.54 -6.51
CA GLN A 25 -9.16 -3.72 -6.01
C GLN A 25 -8.11 -3.34 -4.95
N PHE A 26 -7.30 -2.32 -5.23
CA PHE A 26 -6.33 -1.83 -4.25
C PHE A 26 -6.99 -1.22 -3.01
N LYS A 27 -8.07 -0.44 -3.15
CA LYS A 27 -8.81 0.13 -2.00
C LYS A 27 -9.25 -0.95 -1.02
N LYS A 28 -9.81 -2.06 -1.52
CA LYS A 28 -10.21 -3.20 -0.68
C LYS A 28 -9.01 -3.77 0.10
N LYS A 29 -7.87 -3.94 -0.57
CA LYS A 29 -6.65 -4.44 0.08
C LYS A 29 -6.03 -3.44 1.06
N LEU A 30 -6.08 -2.15 0.76
CA LEU A 30 -5.59 -1.10 1.65
C LEU A 30 -6.44 -0.99 2.93
N ALA A 31 -7.76 -1.19 2.82
CA ALA A 31 -8.63 -1.25 3.99
C ALA A 31 -8.24 -2.40 4.95
N GLU A 32 -7.95 -3.59 4.41
CA GLU A 32 -7.44 -4.72 5.20
C GLU A 32 -6.06 -4.40 5.84
N VAL A 33 -5.18 -3.72 5.09
CA VAL A 33 -3.82 -3.36 5.55
C VAL A 33 -3.84 -2.32 6.67
N ILE A 34 -4.77 -1.38 6.65
CA ILE A 34 -4.90 -0.34 7.70
C ILE A 34 -5.18 -0.94 9.08
N GLU A 35 -5.85 -2.10 9.16
CA GLU A 35 -6.11 -2.79 10.42
C GLU A 35 -4.90 -3.58 10.92
N ASN A 36 -4.12 -4.17 10.02
CA ASN A 36 -2.91 -4.92 10.34
C ASN A 36 -1.84 -4.76 9.24
N PRO A 37 -1.00 -3.73 9.31
CA PRO A 37 -0.10 -3.38 8.22
C PRO A 37 1.18 -4.22 8.18
N HIS A 38 1.51 -4.95 9.25
CA HIS A 38 2.74 -5.74 9.35
C HIS A 38 2.59 -7.16 8.78
N ILE A 39 2.42 -7.26 7.47
CA ILE A 39 2.26 -8.55 6.78
C ILE A 39 3.63 -9.13 6.42
N GLN A 40 4.17 -10.03 7.25
CA GLN A 40 5.53 -10.57 7.08
C GLN A 40 5.80 -11.19 5.70
N SER A 41 4.83 -11.91 5.12
CA SER A 41 4.96 -12.50 3.78
C SER A 41 4.99 -11.46 2.64
N ALA A 42 4.57 -10.23 2.92
CA ALA A 42 4.58 -9.10 1.99
C ALA A 42 5.81 -8.20 2.16
N LYS A 43 6.61 -8.39 3.22
CA LYS A 43 7.77 -7.55 3.54
C LYS A 43 8.80 -7.58 2.43
N LEU A 44 9.37 -6.42 2.10
CA LEU A 44 10.48 -6.29 1.16
C LEU A 44 11.79 -6.69 1.82
N SER A 45 12.57 -7.52 1.14
CA SER A 45 13.91 -7.91 1.59
C SER A 45 14.85 -6.70 1.56
N GLY A 46 15.59 -6.47 2.65
CA GLY A 46 16.60 -5.42 2.72
C GLY A 46 16.07 -4.01 3.00
N ALA A 47 14.76 -3.85 3.27
CA ALA A 47 14.17 -2.58 3.67
C ALA A 47 13.42 -2.71 5.01
N ASN A 48 13.52 -1.68 5.85
CA ASN A 48 12.77 -1.60 7.10
C ASN A 48 11.33 -1.16 6.80
N GLU A 49 10.36 -1.88 7.35
CA GLU A 49 8.93 -1.55 7.31
C GLU A 49 8.31 -1.24 5.95
N LEU A 50 8.89 -1.77 4.86
CA LEU A 50 8.30 -1.75 3.53
C LEU A 50 7.62 -3.07 3.18
N TYR A 51 6.43 -2.97 2.60
CA TYR A 51 5.58 -4.10 2.25
C TYR A 51 4.97 -3.90 0.87
N LYS A 52 4.49 -4.98 0.23
CA LYS A 52 3.87 -4.91 -1.10
C LYS A 52 2.53 -5.64 -1.20
N ILE A 53 1.57 -5.00 -1.87
CA ILE A 53 0.31 -5.60 -2.31
C ILE A 53 0.45 -6.00 -3.78
N LYS A 54 0.09 -7.23 -4.13
CA LYS A 54 0.16 -7.74 -5.51
C LYS A 54 -1.24 -8.03 -6.05
N LEU A 55 -1.63 -7.35 -7.12
CA LEU A 55 -2.81 -7.70 -7.90
C LEU A 55 -2.37 -8.53 -9.12
N ARG A 56 -2.16 -9.83 -8.90
CA ARG A 56 -1.51 -10.71 -9.90
C ARG A 56 -2.23 -10.76 -11.24
N GLN A 57 -3.57 -10.84 -11.23
CA GLN A 57 -4.37 -10.90 -12.46
C GLN A 57 -4.36 -9.58 -13.23
N ALA A 58 -4.29 -8.45 -12.51
CA ALA A 58 -4.27 -7.12 -13.12
C ALA A 58 -2.85 -6.67 -13.52
N GLY A 59 -1.80 -7.37 -13.06
CA GLY A 59 -0.41 -7.03 -13.36
C GLY A 59 0.19 -5.88 -12.53
N TYR A 60 -0.47 -5.47 -11.44
CA TYR A 60 -0.03 -4.32 -10.62
C TYR A 60 0.60 -4.72 -9.29
N ARG A 61 1.46 -3.83 -8.76
CA ARG A 61 2.07 -3.95 -7.44
C ARG A 61 2.10 -2.59 -6.75
N LEU A 62 1.50 -2.50 -5.58
CA LEU A 62 1.56 -1.32 -4.73
C LEU A 62 2.56 -1.57 -3.61
N VAL A 63 3.43 -0.59 -3.33
CA VAL A 63 4.37 -0.62 -2.22
C VAL A 63 3.95 0.39 -1.17
N TYR A 64 3.93 -0.03 0.10
CA TYR A 64 3.64 0.85 1.22
C TYR A 64 4.69 0.71 2.33
N GLU A 65 4.84 1.79 3.10
CA GLU A 65 5.65 1.87 4.31
C GLU A 65 4.75 1.95 5.53
N VAL A 66 5.18 1.36 6.64
CA VAL A 66 4.48 1.42 7.93
C VAL A 66 5.31 2.23 8.89
N ASN A 67 4.74 3.31 9.40
CA ASN A 67 5.35 4.09 10.47
C ASN A 67 4.55 3.88 11.77
N ASN A 68 5.18 3.22 12.74
CA ASN A 68 4.59 2.92 14.05
C ASN A 68 4.62 4.10 15.02
N GLU A 69 5.47 5.10 14.79
CA GLU A 69 5.56 6.29 15.66
C GLU A 69 4.35 7.19 15.47
N ILE A 70 3.90 7.35 14.22
CA ILE A 70 2.75 8.19 13.86
C ILE A 70 1.53 7.38 13.39
N ILE A 71 1.60 6.04 13.44
CA ILE A 71 0.53 5.12 13.05
C ILE A 71 0.03 5.39 11.62
N THR A 72 0.95 5.51 10.65
CA THR A 72 0.61 5.76 9.24
C THR A 72 1.05 4.62 8.30
N VAL A 73 0.25 4.39 7.26
CA VAL A 73 0.58 3.57 6.09
C VAL A 73 0.77 4.52 4.92
N THR A 74 2.00 4.60 4.40
CA THR A 74 2.32 5.51 3.29
C THR A 74 2.51 4.73 2.00
N VAL A 75 1.67 4.98 1.00
CA VAL A 75 1.86 4.42 -0.35
C VAL A 75 3.01 5.15 -1.05
N ILE A 76 4.01 4.38 -1.49
CA ILE A 76 5.25 4.90 -2.10
C ILE A 76 5.21 4.83 -3.64
N SER A 77 4.64 3.77 -4.21
CA SER A 77 4.51 3.56 -5.65
C SER A 77 3.41 2.54 -5.96
N VAL A 78 2.80 2.64 -7.15
CA VAL A 78 1.66 1.81 -7.58
C VAL A 78 1.80 1.30 -9.02
#